data_AF-A0A2A3EGL0-F1
#
_entry.id   AF-A0A2A3EGL0-F1
#
_cell.length_a   1.000
_cell.length_b   1.000
_cell.length_c   1.000
_cell.angle_alpha   90.00
_cell.angle_beta   90.00
_cell.angle_gamma   90.00
#
_symmetry.space_group_name_H-M   'P 1'
#
loop_
_entity.id
_entity.type
_entity.pdbx_description
1 polymer ?
#
loop_
_entity_poly.entity_id
_entity_poly.type
_entity_poly.pdbx_seq_one_letter_code
_entity_poly.pdbx_strand_id
1 'polypeptide(L)'
;MADRLTQLQDTINQQAEHFCNSVGILQQYSIPSKFVDRVGTPQPHQPQEGYYAALFATLIARCAKDIDTLIESLPSEESSQELQVASLSRLEQENQEAGEQLEEVVKQGEALLQRIQAALQDIAQSQLDMQDPASTSNINLNTNSTFKQENVNSVNTSNNTHQLSDPIPNSVNQ
;
A
#
# COMPACT_ATOMS: atom_id res chain seq x y z
N MET A 1 16.96 -3.66 5.84
CA MET A 1 15.75 -4.50 5.77
C MET A 1 16.16 -5.72 4.95
N ALA A 2 16.44 -6.85 5.59
CA ALA A 2 16.96 -8.03 4.90
C ALA A 2 15.81 -8.75 4.19
N ASP A 3 16.01 -9.08 2.92
CA ASP A 3 15.13 -9.98 2.18
C ASP A 3 15.07 -11.35 2.87
N ARG A 4 13.95 -12.08 2.72
CA ARG A 4 13.73 -13.37 3.39
C ARG A 4 14.82 -14.39 3.04
N LEU A 5 15.34 -14.35 1.82
CA LEU A 5 16.47 -15.19 1.42
C LEU A 5 17.77 -14.83 2.13
N THR A 6 18.01 -13.53 2.36
CA THR A 6 19.18 -13.08 3.13
C THR A 6 19.05 -13.50 4.61
N GLN A 7 17.86 -13.33 5.18
CA GLN A 7 17.57 -13.75 6.56
C GLN A 7 17.73 -15.27 6.74
N LEU A 8 17.30 -16.07 5.77
CA LEU A 8 17.48 -17.52 5.77
C LEU A 8 18.97 -17.89 5.75
N GLN A 9 19.77 -17.25 4.90
CA GLN A 9 21.22 -17.46 4.86
C GLN A 9 21.89 -17.12 6.19
N ASP A 10 21.54 -15.99 6.80
CA ASP A 10 22.10 -15.59 8.10
C ASP A 10 21.74 -16.58 9.21
N THR A 11 20.51 -17.10 9.19
CA THR A 11 20.03 -18.07 10.20
C THR A 11 20.69 -19.44 10.01
N ILE A 12 20.93 -19.88 8.77
CA ILE A 12 21.71 -21.09 8.48
C ILE A 12 23.16 -20.94 8.95
N ASN A 13 23.77 -19.78 8.73
CA ASN A 13 25.12 -19.51 9.23
C ASN A 13 25.16 -19.56 10.77
N GLN A 14 24.18 -18.95 11.43
CA GLN A 14 24.04 -19.01 12.88
C GLN A 14 23.84 -20.45 13.40
N GLN A 15 23.08 -21.27 12.68
CA GLN A 15 22.90 -22.68 12.99
C GLN A 15 24.23 -23.45 12.93
N ALA A 16 25.06 -23.17 11.92
CA ALA A 16 26.40 -23.74 11.80
C ALA A 16 27.34 -23.28 12.93
N GLU A 17 27.26 -22.02 13.34
CA GLU A 17 27.99 -21.51 14.50
C GLU A 17 27.58 -22.23 15.79
N HIS A 18 26.27 -22.46 16.01
CA HIS A 18 25.80 -23.23 17.16
C HIS A 18 26.37 -24.65 17.18
N PHE A 19 26.41 -25.34 16.04
CA PHE A 19 27.06 -26.65 15.95
C PHE A 19 28.55 -26.58 16.28
N CYS A 20 29.30 -25.68 15.63
CA CYS A 20 30.75 -25.57 15.82
C CYS A 20 31.10 -25.22 17.29
N ASN A 21 30.42 -24.22 17.84
CA ASN A 21 30.61 -23.79 19.23
C ASN A 21 30.20 -24.90 20.22
N SER A 22 29.12 -25.64 19.95
CA SER A 22 28.70 -26.75 20.80
C SER A 22 29.77 -27.84 20.87
N VAL A 23 30.35 -28.23 19.73
CA VAL A 23 31.40 -29.24 19.67
C VAL A 23 32.64 -28.77 20.43
N GLY A 24 33.07 -27.52 20.21
CA GLY A 24 34.23 -26.96 20.89
C GLY A 24 34.07 -26.92 22.42
N ILE A 25 32.93 -26.43 22.91
CA ILE A 25 32.65 -26.35 24.34
C ILE A 25 32.50 -27.74 24.96
N LEU A 26 31.75 -28.65 24.32
CA LEU A 26 31.57 -30.00 24.85
C LEU A 26 32.90 -30.76 24.94
N GLN A 27 33.79 -30.63 23.94
CA GLN A 27 35.12 -31.22 24.00
C GLN A 27 35.99 -30.60 25.10
N GLN A 28 35.96 -29.27 25.23
CA GLN A 28 36.74 -28.53 26.23
C GLN A 28 36.39 -28.92 27.68
N TYR A 29 35.11 -29.21 27.94
CA TYR A 29 34.62 -29.61 29.26
C TYR A 29 34.48 -31.12 29.44
N SER A 30 34.74 -31.92 28.41
CA SER A 30 34.59 -33.38 28.49
C SER A 30 35.57 -34.02 29.49
N ILE A 31 35.06 -34.87 30.36
CA ILE A 31 35.88 -35.70 31.25
C ILE A 31 36.24 -37.02 30.54
N PRO A 32 37.52 -37.43 30.53
CA PRO A 32 37.92 -38.74 29.99
C PRO A 32 37.17 -39.88 30.70
N SER A 33 36.48 -40.71 29.92
CA SER A 33 35.77 -41.86 30.48
C SER A 33 36.76 -42.89 31.04
N LYS A 34 36.51 -43.38 32.26
CA LYS A 34 37.30 -44.47 32.85
C LYS A 34 36.84 -45.79 32.25
N PHE A 35 37.75 -46.55 31.67
CA PHE A 35 37.49 -47.94 31.27
C PHE A 35 37.21 -48.78 32.53
N VAL A 36 36.29 -49.76 32.42
CA VAL A 36 35.64 -50.51 33.51
C VAL A 36 36.60 -51.23 34.48
N ASP A 37 37.90 -51.35 34.16
CA ASP A 37 38.86 -52.16 34.92
C ASP A 37 39.64 -51.43 36.04
N ARG A 38 39.35 -50.16 36.34
CA ARG A 38 40.02 -49.45 37.45
C ARG A 38 39.06 -49.07 38.56
N VAL A 39 38.88 -49.98 39.51
CA VAL A 39 38.34 -49.73 40.85
C VAL A 39 39.15 -48.58 41.48
N GLY A 40 38.62 -47.37 41.45
CA GLY A 40 39.35 -46.18 41.89
C GLY A 40 38.47 -44.93 41.90
N THR A 41 37.75 -44.80 43.02
CA THR A 41 37.03 -43.64 43.58
C THR A 41 36.02 -42.87 42.69
N PRO A 42 34.81 -42.58 43.22
CA PRO A 42 33.84 -41.73 42.54
C PRO A 42 34.42 -40.30 42.47
N GLN A 43 34.73 -39.85 41.26
CA GLN A 43 35.14 -38.48 41.02
C GLN A 43 33.86 -37.62 41.00
N PRO A 44 33.84 -36.45 41.64
CA PRO A 44 32.64 -35.63 41.70
C PRO A 44 32.22 -35.24 40.29
N HIS A 45 31.01 -35.65 39.92
CA HIS A 45 30.33 -35.30 38.68
C HIS A 45 30.25 -33.76 38.61
N GLN A 46 30.99 -33.12 37.70
CA GLN A 46 30.82 -31.67 37.52
C GLN A 46 29.46 -31.44 36.83
N PRO A 47 28.53 -30.67 37.42
CA PRO A 47 27.19 -30.46 36.84
C PRO A 47 27.18 -29.70 35.50
N GLN A 48 28.33 -29.16 35.08
CA GLN A 48 28.41 -28.23 33.94
C GLN A 48 28.29 -28.89 32.57
N GLU A 49 28.74 -30.15 32.38
CA GLU A 49 28.67 -30.80 31.06
C GLU A 49 27.23 -30.94 30.55
N GLY A 50 26.32 -31.39 31.40
CA GLY A 50 24.90 -31.55 31.05
C GLY A 50 24.19 -30.21 30.78
N TYR A 51 24.62 -29.14 31.44
CA TYR A 51 24.06 -27.80 31.24
C TYR A 51 24.39 -27.25 29.85
N TYR A 52 25.66 -27.34 29.41
CA TYR A 52 26.06 -26.87 28.08
C TYR A 52 25.42 -27.71 26.96
N ALA A 53 25.34 -29.04 27.14
CA ALA A 53 24.67 -29.90 26.17
C ALA A 53 23.18 -29.52 25.99
N ALA A 54 22.45 -29.32 27.10
CA ALA A 54 21.04 -28.92 27.05
C ALA A 54 20.85 -27.51 26.46
N LEU A 55 21.75 -26.56 26.78
CA LEU A 55 21.73 -25.22 26.23
C LEU A 55 21.90 -25.23 24.70
N PHE A 56 22.94 -25.89 24.18
CA PHE A 56 23.17 -25.96 22.74
C PHE A 56 22.09 -26.76 22.02
N ALA A 57 21.57 -27.84 22.61
CA ALA A 57 20.42 -28.56 22.06
C ALA A 57 19.19 -27.64 21.89
N THR A 58 18.93 -26.77 22.87
CA THR A 58 17.84 -25.79 22.81
C THR A 58 18.07 -24.74 21.72
N LEU A 59 19.29 -24.19 21.64
CA LEU A 59 19.65 -23.19 20.61
C LEU A 59 19.55 -23.78 19.20
N ILE A 60 20.08 -24.98 19.00
CA ILE A 60 20.02 -25.71 17.72
C ILE A 60 18.58 -26.02 17.34
N ALA A 61 17.77 -26.59 18.25
CA ALA A 61 16.39 -26.94 17.94
C ALA A 61 15.53 -25.71 17.61
N ARG A 62 15.75 -24.60 18.34
CA ARG A 62 15.05 -23.34 18.07
C ARG A 62 15.46 -22.77 16.71
N CYS A 63 16.76 -22.67 16.45
CA CYS A 63 17.27 -22.10 15.21
C CYS A 63 16.82 -22.94 14.00
N ALA A 64 16.79 -24.27 14.11
CA ALA A 64 16.21 -25.15 13.09
C ALA A 64 14.72 -24.87 12.85
N LYS A 65 13.95 -24.63 13.91
CA LYS A 65 12.52 -24.28 13.75
C LYS A 65 12.32 -22.90 13.13
N ASP A 66 13.21 -21.95 13.44
CA ASP A 66 13.22 -20.63 12.82
C ASP A 66 13.55 -20.76 11.31
N ILE A 67 14.48 -21.65 10.92
CA ILE A 67 14.76 -21.99 9.51
C ILE A 67 13.52 -22.55 8.81
N ASP A 68 12.84 -23.53 9.40
CA ASP A 68 11.61 -24.10 8.82
C ASP A 68 10.55 -23.01 8.58
N THR A 69 10.36 -22.14 9.57
CA THR A 69 9.38 -21.05 9.49
C THR A 69 9.77 -20.04 8.40
N LEU A 70 11.06 -19.77 8.22
CA LEU A 70 11.55 -18.90 7.16
C LEU A 70 11.31 -19.51 5.78
N ILE A 71 11.55 -20.82 5.62
CA ILE A 71 11.27 -21.56 4.37
C ILE A 71 9.78 -21.51 4.04
N GLU A 72 8.90 -21.77 5.02
CA GLU A 72 7.44 -21.69 4.84
C GLU A 72 6.97 -20.27 4.49
N SER A 73 7.72 -19.24 4.89
CA SER A 73 7.43 -17.84 4.59
C SER A 73 7.96 -17.35 3.24
N LEU A 74 8.72 -18.18 2.51
CA LEU A 74 9.20 -17.82 1.19
C LEU A 74 8.01 -17.70 0.22
N PRO A 75 8.05 -16.73 -0.71
CA PRO A 75 7.03 -16.64 -1.75
C PRO A 75 6.97 -17.96 -2.54
N SER A 76 5.76 -18.41 -2.85
CA SER A 76 5.49 -19.69 -3.52
C SER A 76 6.25 -19.84 -4.84
N GLU A 77 6.97 -20.95 -5.01
CA GLU A 77 7.73 -21.29 -6.22
C GLU A 77 6.84 -21.63 -7.43
N GLU A 78 5.52 -21.76 -7.22
CA GLU A 78 4.53 -22.11 -8.25
C GLU A 78 4.16 -20.95 -9.20
N SER A 79 4.69 -19.73 -8.99
CA SER A 79 4.61 -18.70 -10.02
C SER A 79 5.60 -19.05 -11.13
N SER A 80 5.14 -19.75 -12.16
CA SER A 80 5.91 -19.85 -13.39
C SER A 80 6.33 -18.44 -13.82
N GLN A 81 7.54 -18.30 -14.38
CA GLN A 81 8.08 -17.00 -14.79
C GLN A 81 7.09 -16.25 -15.70
N GLU A 82 6.33 -16.98 -16.51
CA GLU A 82 5.26 -16.45 -17.36
C GLU A 82 4.08 -15.86 -16.57
N LEU A 83 3.59 -16.54 -15.52
CA LEU A 83 2.54 -16.02 -14.64
C LEU A 83 3.00 -14.79 -13.86
N GLN A 84 4.27 -14.76 -13.46
CA GLN A 84 4.84 -13.60 -12.77
C GLN A 84 4.92 -12.39 -13.71
N VAL A 85 5.37 -12.57 -14.95
CA VAL A 85 5.41 -11.51 -15.97
C VAL A 85 4.00 -11.01 -16.30
N ALA A 86 3.03 -11.91 -16.44
CA ALA A 86 1.63 -11.53 -16.67
C ALA A 86 1.06 -10.72 -15.48
N SER A 87 1.38 -11.12 -14.26
CA SER A 87 0.97 -10.42 -13.04
C SER A 87 1.60 -9.03 -12.94
N LEU A 88 2.89 -8.89 -13.30
CA LEU A 88 3.58 -7.60 -13.35
C LEU A 88 2.96 -6.67 -14.40
N SER A 89 2.72 -7.16 -15.62
CA SER A 89 2.09 -6.36 -16.68
C SER A 89 0.70 -5.88 -16.28
N ARG A 90 -0.09 -6.73 -15.60
CA ARG A 90 -1.38 -6.34 -15.04
C ARG A 90 -1.24 -5.26 -13.96
N LEU A 91 -0.30 -5.43 -13.03
CA LEU A 91 -0.03 -4.45 -11.97
C LEU A 91 0.42 -3.10 -12.54
N GLU A 92 1.25 -3.10 -13.59
CA GLU A 92 1.66 -1.89 -14.30
C GLU A 92 0.47 -1.18 -14.94
N GLN A 93 -0.44 -1.93 -15.57
CA GLN A 93 -1.66 -1.38 -16.14
C GLN A 93 -2.58 -0.78 -15.06
N GLU A 94 -2.81 -1.51 -13.95
CA GLU A 94 -3.61 -1.02 -12.83
C GLU A 94 -2.96 0.22 -12.19
N ASN A 95 -1.63 0.29 -12.12
CA ASN A 95 -0.90 1.45 -11.61
C ASN A 95 -1.05 2.68 -12.53
N GLN A 96 -0.96 2.47 -13.84
CA GLN A 96 -1.16 3.51 -14.85
C GLN A 96 -2.58 4.09 -14.78
N GLU A 97 -3.59 3.22 -14.72
CA GLU A 97 -4.99 3.66 -14.62
C GLU A 97 -5.26 4.43 -13.33
N ALA A 98 -4.73 3.95 -12.19
CA ALA A 98 -4.82 4.66 -10.93
C ALA A 98 -4.11 6.03 -10.97
N GLY A 99 -2.99 6.13 -11.70
CA GLY A 99 -2.27 7.38 -11.94
C GLY A 99 -3.09 8.38 -12.76
N GLU A 100 -3.75 7.93 -13.82
CA GLU A 100 -4.63 8.76 -14.66
C GLU A 100 -5.84 9.27 -13.87
N GLN A 101 -6.48 8.41 -13.08
CA GLN A 101 -7.59 8.81 -12.20
C GLN A 101 -7.13 9.84 -11.16
N LEU A 102 -5.93 9.66 -10.60
CA LEU A 102 -5.35 10.62 -9.67
C LEU A 102 -5.09 11.97 -10.35
N GLU A 103 -4.54 11.99 -11.57
CA GLU A 103 -4.31 13.22 -12.34
C GLU A 103 -5.62 13.96 -12.61
N GLU A 104 -6.69 13.25 -12.99
CA GLU A 104 -7.99 13.84 -13.22
C GLU A 104 -8.54 14.50 -11.94
N VAL A 105 -8.49 13.80 -10.81
CA VAL A 105 -8.97 14.32 -9.52
C VAL A 105 -8.14 15.54 -9.09
N VAL A 106 -6.82 15.51 -9.26
CA VAL A 106 -5.94 16.65 -8.96
C VAL A 106 -6.32 17.85 -9.83
N LYS A 107 -6.51 17.66 -11.14
CA LYS A 107 -6.92 18.73 -12.05
C LYS A 107 -8.27 19.34 -11.68
N GLN A 108 -9.24 18.52 -11.31
CA GLN A 108 -10.53 19.01 -10.82
C GLN A 108 -10.37 19.80 -9.49
N GLY A 109 -9.53 19.31 -8.59
CA GLY A 109 -9.19 19.97 -7.33
C GLY A 109 -8.52 21.34 -7.54
N GLU A 110 -7.56 21.44 -8.46
CA GLU A 110 -6.88 22.69 -8.81
C GLU A 110 -7.85 23.72 -9.43
N ALA A 111 -8.73 23.28 -10.34
CA ALA A 111 -9.74 24.15 -10.92
C ALA A 111 -10.73 24.69 -9.87
N LEU A 112 -11.11 23.84 -8.90
CA LEU A 112 -11.94 24.27 -7.77
C LEU A 112 -11.21 25.29 -6.89
N LEU A 113 -9.93 25.04 -6.59
CA LEU A 113 -9.10 25.95 -5.80
C LEU A 113 -8.98 27.33 -6.48
N GLN A 114 -8.76 27.37 -7.80
CA GLN A 114 -8.70 28.62 -8.55
C GLN A 114 -10.02 29.41 -8.47
N ARG A 115 -11.17 28.73 -8.55
CA ARG A 115 -12.48 29.39 -8.42
C ARG A 115 -12.69 29.97 -7.02
N ILE A 116 -12.28 29.25 -5.98
CA ILE A 116 -12.34 29.74 -4.60
C ILE A 116 -11.43 30.97 -4.45
N GLN A 117 -10.22 30.92 -5.00
CA GLN A 117 -9.28 32.05 -4.94
C GLN A 117 -9.80 33.28 -5.68
N ALA A 118 -10.43 33.10 -6.85
CA ALA A 118 -11.08 34.19 -7.59
C ALA A 118 -12.24 34.80 -6.79
N ALA A 119 -13.12 33.98 -6.22
CA ALA A 119 -14.22 34.47 -5.40
C ALA A 119 -13.75 35.23 -4.15
N LEU A 120 -12.68 34.76 -3.50
CA LEU A 120 -12.06 35.47 -2.37
C LEU A 120 -11.46 36.81 -2.79
N GLN A 121 -10.84 36.87 -3.98
CA GLN A 121 -10.30 38.12 -4.54
C GLN A 121 -11.41 39.14 -4.83
N ASP A 122 -12.52 38.69 -5.42
CA ASP A 122 -13.68 39.55 -5.72
C ASP A 122 -14.33 40.10 -4.44
N ILE A 123 -14.42 39.27 -3.40
CA ILE A 123 -14.90 39.69 -2.07
C ILE A 123 -13.95 40.73 -1.46
N ALA A 124 -12.64 40.50 -1.52
CA ALA A 124 -11.65 41.44 -1.01
C ALA A 124 -11.70 42.79 -1.75
N GLN A 125 -11.83 42.77 -3.08
CA GLN A 125 -11.94 43.99 -3.89
C GLN A 125 -13.24 44.74 -3.62
N SER A 126 -14.38 44.04 -3.55
CA SER A 126 -15.68 44.66 -3.22
C SER A 126 -15.68 45.32 -1.84
N GLN A 127 -14.96 44.73 -0.87
CA GLN A 127 -14.80 45.32 0.46
C GLN A 127 -13.90 46.57 0.44
N LEU A 128 -12.86 46.61 -0.41
CA LEU A 128 -12.03 47.80 -0.61
C LEU A 128 -12.81 48.92 -1.30
N ASP A 129 -13.55 48.62 -2.38
CA ASP A 129 -14.33 49.61 -3.13
C ASP A 129 -15.44 50.25 -2.28
N MET A 130 -16.10 49.48 -1.40
CA MET A 130 -17.08 50.04 -0.43
C MET A 130 -16.43 50.97 0.60
N GLN A 131 -15.13 50.85 0.84
CA GLN A 131 -14.41 51.61 1.85
C GLN A 131 -13.77 52.90 1.29
N ASP A 132 -13.82 53.10 -0.04
CA ASP A 132 -13.28 54.28 -0.73
C ASP A 132 -14.42 55.22 -1.19
N PRO A 133 -14.85 56.22 -0.38
CA PRO A 133 -16.02 57.06 -0.65
C PRO A 133 -15.83 58.12 -1.77
N ALA A 134 -14.85 57.98 -2.65
CA ALA A 134 -14.51 59.02 -3.63
C ALA A 134 -15.10 58.84 -5.05
N SER A 135 -15.81 57.74 -5.36
CA SER A 135 -16.25 57.41 -6.73
C SER A 135 -17.77 57.33 -6.96
N THR A 136 -18.61 57.74 -6.01
CA THR A 136 -20.06 57.94 -6.24
C THR A 136 -20.32 59.28 -6.93
N SER A 137 -20.00 59.37 -8.21
CA SER A 137 -20.45 60.47 -9.08
C SER A 137 -21.29 59.93 -10.25
N ASN A 138 -22.58 60.26 -10.19
CA ASN A 138 -23.56 60.31 -11.29
C ASN A 138 -24.29 59.00 -11.68
N ILE A 139 -25.30 58.65 -10.89
CA ILE A 139 -26.49 57.93 -11.39
C ILE A 139 -27.36 58.94 -12.15
N ASN A 140 -27.32 58.89 -13.49
CA ASN A 140 -28.25 59.63 -14.34
C ASN A 140 -29.46 58.74 -14.67
N LEU A 141 -30.59 58.98 -13.99
CA LEU A 141 -31.88 58.40 -14.34
C LEU A 141 -32.47 59.14 -15.54
N ASN A 142 -32.33 58.57 -16.75
CA ASN A 142 -33.09 59.02 -17.90
C ASN A 142 -34.28 58.07 -18.14
N THR A 143 -35.42 58.45 -17.58
CA THR A 143 -36.73 57.93 -17.95
C THR A 143 -37.18 58.57 -19.26
N ASN A 144 -37.28 57.80 -20.35
CA ASN A 144 -38.09 58.23 -21.48
C ASN A 144 -38.90 57.06 -22.08
N SER A 145 -40.19 57.14 -21.80
CA SER A 145 -41.29 56.39 -22.39
C SER A 145 -41.45 56.66 -23.88
N THR A 146 -41.57 55.63 -24.72
CA THR A 146 -42.25 55.73 -26.01
C THR A 146 -42.95 54.41 -26.34
N PHE A 147 -44.27 54.45 -26.22
CA PHE A 147 -45.23 53.51 -26.80
C PHE A 147 -45.04 53.44 -28.32
N LYS A 148 -44.87 52.24 -28.89
CA LYS A 148 -45.43 51.89 -30.22
C LYS A 148 -45.85 50.41 -30.25
N GLN A 149 -47.05 50.26 -30.77
CA GLN A 149 -47.93 49.11 -30.85
C GLN A 149 -47.79 48.41 -32.21
N GLU A 150 -48.32 47.17 -32.30
CA GLU A 150 -48.48 46.29 -33.49
C GLU A 150 -47.23 45.42 -33.80
N ASN A 151 -47.31 44.13 -34.13
CA ASN A 151 -48.38 43.39 -34.81
C ASN A 151 -48.26 41.87 -34.54
N VAL A 152 -49.38 41.18 -34.49
CA VAL A 152 -49.54 39.71 -34.37
C VAL A 152 -49.48 39.11 -35.78
N ASN A 153 -48.74 38.01 -35.99
CA ASN A 153 -49.20 36.90 -36.87
C ASN A 153 -48.30 35.65 -36.91
N SER A 154 -49.00 34.50 -36.83
CA SER A 154 -48.77 33.18 -37.44
C SER A 154 -47.52 32.38 -37.05
N VAL A 155 -47.65 31.30 -36.26
CA VAL A 155 -48.01 29.93 -36.69
C VAL A 155 -47.03 29.37 -37.73
N ASN A 156 -46.14 28.47 -37.29
CA ASN A 156 -45.95 27.24 -38.04
C ASN A 156 -45.52 26.05 -37.16
N THR A 157 -46.18 24.94 -37.44
CA THR A 157 -46.17 23.65 -36.79
C THR A 157 -45.22 22.72 -37.53
N SER A 158 -44.41 21.91 -36.84
CA SER A 158 -43.93 20.57 -37.26
C SER A 158 -43.12 19.99 -36.09
N ASN A 159 -43.73 19.25 -35.17
CA ASN A 159 -43.89 17.79 -35.21
C ASN A 159 -42.64 17.04 -35.70
N ASN A 160 -41.89 16.45 -34.76
CA ASN A 160 -41.40 15.09 -34.97
C ASN A 160 -41.30 14.31 -33.64
N THR A 161 -42.13 13.27 -33.60
CA THR A 161 -42.28 12.21 -32.61
C THR A 161 -41.27 11.08 -32.83
N HIS A 162 -40.65 10.57 -31.76
CA HIS A 162 -40.22 9.16 -31.58
C HIS A 162 -39.73 9.02 -30.12
N GLN A 163 -40.57 8.68 -29.14
CA GLN A 163 -41.15 7.37 -28.78
C GLN A 163 -40.11 6.34 -28.28
N LEU A 164 -40.22 6.07 -26.97
CA LEU A 164 -39.52 5.07 -26.15
C LEU A 164 -39.62 3.65 -26.73
N SER A 165 -38.62 2.81 -26.44
CA SER A 165 -38.79 1.37 -26.15
C SER A 165 -37.54 0.79 -25.46
N ASP A 166 -37.65 0.50 -24.17
CA ASP A 166 -36.90 -0.59 -23.52
C ASP A 166 -37.48 -1.95 -23.97
N PRO A 167 -36.70 -3.04 -23.94
CA PRO A 167 -37.03 -4.09 -22.97
C PRO A 167 -35.81 -4.77 -22.29
N ILE A 168 -36.09 -5.30 -21.09
CA ILE A 168 -35.19 -5.98 -20.13
C ILE A 168 -34.95 -7.47 -20.51
N PRO A 169 -34.25 -8.31 -19.70
CA PRO A 169 -33.10 -9.12 -20.12
C PRO A 169 -33.46 -10.59 -20.38
N ASN A 170 -32.57 -11.35 -21.03
CA ASN A 170 -32.69 -12.81 -21.08
C ASN A 170 -31.48 -13.49 -20.45
N SER A 171 -31.75 -14.17 -19.34
CA SER A 171 -31.00 -15.29 -18.80
C SER A 171 -31.17 -16.52 -19.72
N VAL A 172 -30.23 -17.47 -19.64
CA VAL A 172 -30.27 -18.92 -19.98
C VAL A 172 -28.91 -19.32 -20.59
N ASN A 173 -28.00 -19.92 -19.82
CA ASN A 173 -27.86 -21.36 -19.52
C ASN A 173 -27.10 -22.14 -20.62
N GLN A 174 -25.79 -22.35 -20.42
CA GLN A 174 -25.11 -23.64 -20.54
C GLN A 174 -23.72 -23.56 -19.92
#